data_AF-A0A6J6ZV75-F1
#
_entry.id   AF-A0A6J6ZV75-F1
#
_cell.length_a   1.000
_cell.length_b   1.000
_cell.length_c   1.000
_cell.angle_alpha   90.00
_cell.angle_beta   90.00
_cell.angle_gamma   90.00
#
_symmetry.space_group_name_H-M   'P 1'
#
loop_
_entity.id
_entity.type
_entity.pdbx_description
1 polymer ?
#
loop_
_entity_poly.entity_id
_entity_poly.type
_entity_poly.pdbx_seq_one_letter_code
_entity_poly.pdbx_strand_id
1 'polypeptide(L)'
;MCPSSNIQTGVADSFAHHPLAKLSKLRFRVTINTDNRLMSATSMTREMTEMVNQCDWTFQDLQRVTINALKSSFIPFEERLAIIEGVVKPAYLKISGE
;
A
#
# COMPACT_ATOMS: atom_id res chain seq x y z
N MET A 1 -5.80 -1.85 -4.50
CA MET A 1 -5.79 -3.33 -4.47
C MET A 1 -5.91 -3.78 -3.03
N CYS A 2 -6.45 -4.98 -2.79
CA CYS A 2 -6.81 -5.45 -1.46
C CYS A 2 -6.34 -6.90 -1.27
N PRO A 3 -5.04 -7.13 -1.00
CA PRO A 3 -4.43 -8.45 -1.14
C PRO A 3 -5.13 -9.57 -0.37
N SER A 4 -5.40 -9.41 0.93
CA SER A 4 -6.12 -10.45 1.69
C SER A 4 -7.51 -10.73 1.13
N SER A 5 -8.27 -9.68 0.78
CA SER A 5 -9.60 -9.82 0.17
C SER A 5 -9.51 -10.53 -1.19
N ASN A 6 -8.55 -10.16 -2.03
CA ASN A 6 -8.34 -10.77 -3.35
C ASN A 6 -7.98 -12.25 -3.24
N ILE A 7 -7.19 -12.64 -2.24
CA ILE A 7 -6.83 -14.05 -2.01
C ILE A 7 -8.04 -14.85 -1.51
N GLN A 8 -8.76 -14.34 -0.52
CA GLN A 8 -9.91 -15.05 0.06
C GLN A 8 -11.10 -15.17 -0.89
N THR A 9 -11.23 -14.24 -1.84
CA THR A 9 -12.27 -14.29 -2.88
C THR A 9 -11.85 -15.08 -4.12
N GLY A 10 -10.63 -15.64 -4.15
CA GLY A 10 -10.12 -16.43 -5.27
C GLY A 10 -9.67 -15.62 -6.49
N VAL A 11 -9.49 -14.31 -6.34
CA VAL A 11 -8.98 -13.42 -7.41
C VAL A 11 -7.45 -13.53 -7.56
N ALA A 12 -6.74 -13.91 -6.49
CA ALA A 12 -5.30 -14.13 -6.48
C ALA A 12 -4.93 -15.36 -5.63
N ASP A 13 -3.81 -16.01 -5.96
CA ASP A 13 -3.45 -17.29 -5.31
C ASP A 13 -2.80 -17.12 -3.93
N SER A 14 -1.89 -16.15 -3.81
CA SER A 14 -1.16 -15.85 -2.57
C SER A 14 -0.57 -14.45 -2.63
N PHE A 15 -0.02 -13.96 -1.51
CA PHE A 15 0.70 -12.67 -1.50
C PHE A 15 1.91 -12.70 -2.42
N ALA A 16 2.75 -13.75 -2.35
CA ALA A 16 3.93 -13.91 -3.20
C ALA A 16 3.62 -13.87 -4.72
N HIS A 17 2.46 -14.40 -5.13
CA HIS A 17 2.02 -14.40 -6.53
C HIS A 17 1.02 -13.29 -6.86
N HIS A 18 0.76 -12.37 -5.92
CA HIS A 18 -0.25 -11.34 -6.10
C HIS A 18 0.17 -10.33 -7.19
N PRO A 19 -0.71 -9.97 -8.15
CA PRO A 19 -0.36 -9.10 -9.27
C PRO A 19 0.06 -7.69 -8.84
N LEU A 20 -0.31 -7.27 -7.62
CA LEU A 20 0.05 -5.97 -7.03
C LEU A 20 1.56 -5.70 -7.09
N ALA A 21 2.41 -6.67 -6.72
CA ALA A 21 3.85 -6.48 -6.71
C ALA A 21 4.40 -6.24 -8.12
N LYS A 22 3.91 -7.02 -9.10
CA LYS A 22 4.28 -6.87 -10.51
C LYS A 22 3.82 -5.52 -11.07
N LEU A 23 2.58 -5.11 -10.80
CA LEU A 23 2.05 -3.81 -11.23
C LEU A 23 2.83 -2.63 -10.62
N SER A 24 3.22 -2.74 -9.34
CA SER A 24 4.08 -1.76 -8.66
C SER A 24 5.45 -1.65 -9.35
N LYS A 25 6.10 -2.78 -9.66
CA LYS A 25 7.38 -2.84 -10.40
C LYS A 25 7.27 -2.21 -11.80
N LEU A 26 6.14 -2.43 -12.47
CA LEU A 26 5.80 -1.81 -13.76
C LEU A 26 5.36 -0.34 -13.67
N ARG A 27 5.46 0.28 -12.48
CA ARG A 27 5.13 1.70 -12.23
C ARG A 27 3.67 2.08 -12.46
N PHE A 28 2.75 1.11 -12.45
CA PHE A 28 1.32 1.43 -12.36
C PHE A 28 1.01 2.12 -11.04
N ARG A 29 -0.03 2.97 -11.05
CA ARG A 29 -0.48 3.69 -9.85
C ARG A 29 -1.32 2.79 -8.96
N VAL A 30 -0.63 1.94 -8.21
CA VAL A 30 -1.27 1.02 -7.26
C VAL A 30 -1.33 1.59 -5.86
N THR A 31 -2.33 1.12 -5.10
CA THR A 31 -2.57 1.41 -3.67
C THR A 31 -2.88 0.10 -2.94
N ILE A 32 -2.64 0.07 -1.62
CA ILE A 32 -3.02 -1.03 -0.71
C ILE A 32 -4.20 -0.58 0.15
N ASN A 33 -5.19 -1.46 0.31
CA ASN A 33 -6.35 -1.25 1.15
C ASN A 33 -6.77 -2.60 1.75
N THR A 34 -7.55 -2.57 2.83
CA THR A 34 -8.05 -3.79 3.46
C THR A 34 -9.32 -4.34 2.82
N ASP A 35 -10.04 -3.53 2.04
CA ASP A 35 -11.43 -3.78 1.65
C ASP A 35 -12.35 -3.97 2.86
N ASN A 36 -12.42 -5.18 3.42
CA ASN A 36 -13.17 -5.50 4.62
C ASN A 36 -12.25 -6.07 5.72
N ARG A 37 -12.07 -5.32 6.82
CA ARG A 37 -11.22 -5.77 7.94
C ARG A 37 -11.78 -6.98 8.69
N LEU A 38 -13.10 -7.04 8.88
CA LEU A 38 -13.74 -8.10 9.67
C LEU A 38 -13.74 -9.42 8.90
N MET A 39 -14.27 -9.41 7.68
CA MET A 39 -14.37 -10.62 6.86
C MET A 39 -12.99 -11.16 6.49
N SER A 40 -12.04 -10.27 6.19
CA SER A 40 -10.68 -10.70 5.84
C SER A 40 -9.73 -10.86 7.02
N ALA A 41 -10.21 -10.63 8.25
CA ALA A 41 -9.40 -10.66 9.47
C ALA A 41 -8.05 -9.93 9.29
N THR A 42 -8.07 -8.75 8.68
CA THR A 42 -6.87 -8.02 8.24
C THR A 42 -6.85 -6.58 8.74
N SER A 43 -5.67 -5.95 8.64
CA SER A 43 -5.42 -4.54 8.97
C SER A 43 -4.45 -3.96 7.95
N MET A 44 -4.37 -2.63 7.87
CA MET A 44 -3.39 -1.98 6.98
C MET A 44 -1.96 -2.41 7.29
N THR A 45 -1.62 -2.55 8.58
CA THR A 45 -0.32 -3.07 9.02
C THR A 45 -0.10 -4.47 8.46
N ARG A 46 -1.07 -5.37 8.61
CA ARG A 46 -0.95 -6.75 8.09
C ARG A 46 -0.76 -6.76 6.58
N GLU A 47 -1.59 -6.05 5.81
CA GLU A 47 -1.45 -5.97 4.35
C GLU A 47 -0.04 -5.51 3.94
N MET A 48 0.46 -4.44 4.57
CA MET A 48 1.79 -3.91 4.27
C MET A 48 2.91 -4.86 4.69
N THR A 49 2.82 -5.48 5.88
CA THR A 49 3.79 -6.44 6.38
C THR A 49 3.90 -7.66 5.47
N GLU A 50 2.78 -8.19 4.97
CA GLU A 50 2.81 -9.34 4.05
C GLU A 50 3.46 -8.99 2.71
N MET A 51 3.28 -7.77 2.21
CA MET A 51 3.97 -7.32 0.99
C MET A 51 5.48 -7.17 1.22
N VAL A 52 5.91 -6.73 2.40
CA VAL A 52 7.33 -6.72 2.76
C VAL A 52 7.89 -8.14 2.81
N ASN A 53 7.20 -9.04 3.53
CA ASN A 53 7.67 -10.40 3.77
C ASN A 53 7.67 -11.28 2.51
N GLN A 54 6.69 -11.12 1.62
CA GLN A 54 6.47 -12.05 0.50
C GLN A 54 6.74 -11.44 -0.88
N CYS A 55 6.94 -10.12 -0.99
CA CYS A 55 7.16 -9.44 -2.27
C CYS A 55 8.41 -8.56 -2.30
N ASP A 56 9.28 -8.67 -1.27
CA ASP A 56 10.51 -7.89 -1.10
C ASP A 56 10.28 -6.37 -1.15
N TRP A 57 9.13 -5.91 -0.64
CA TRP A 57 8.85 -4.48 -0.60
C TRP A 57 9.68 -3.80 0.47
N THR A 58 10.19 -2.62 0.12
CA THR A 58 10.95 -1.76 1.03
C THR A 58 10.06 -0.65 1.61
N PHE A 59 10.58 0.10 2.58
CA PHE A 59 9.95 1.35 3.02
C PHE A 59 9.69 2.32 1.87
N GLN A 60 10.56 2.35 0.85
CA GLN A 60 10.36 3.18 -0.33
C GLN A 60 9.14 2.76 -1.15
N ASP A 61 8.89 1.45 -1.26
CA ASP A 61 7.71 0.94 -1.97
C ASP A 61 6.43 1.22 -1.20
N LEU A 62 6.46 1.03 0.13
CA LEU A 62 5.36 1.40 1.03
C LEU A 62 5.05 2.91 0.94
N GLN A 63 6.08 3.76 0.99
CA GLN A 63 5.93 5.20 0.83
C GLN A 63 5.30 5.55 -0.53
N ARG A 64 5.75 4.89 -1.61
CA ARG A 64 5.23 5.13 -2.96
C ARG A 64 3.74 4.83 -3.05
N VAL A 65 3.29 3.69 -2.53
CA VAL A 65 1.86 3.34 -2.60
C VAL A 65 1.00 4.22 -1.70
N THR A 66 1.52 4.69 -0.57
CA THR A 66 0.86 5.66 0.30
C THR A 66 0.71 7.03 -0.40
N ILE A 67 1.77 7.50 -1.05
CA ILE A 67 1.71 8.74 -1.85
C ILE A 67 0.76 8.58 -3.04
N ASN A 68 0.76 7.42 -3.71
CA ASN A 68 -0.19 7.14 -4.80
C ASN A 68 -1.64 7.21 -4.32
N ALA A 69 -1.93 6.72 -3.12
CA ALA A 69 -3.26 6.81 -2.51
C ALA A 69 -3.67 8.27 -2.31
N LEU A 70 -2.81 9.11 -1.72
CA LEU A 70 -3.10 10.53 -1.55
C LEU A 70 -3.26 11.26 -2.88
N LYS A 71 -2.36 11.03 -3.84
CA LYS A 71 -2.46 11.62 -5.19
C LYS A 71 -3.75 11.23 -5.92
N SER A 72 -4.35 10.09 -5.57
CA SER A 72 -5.59 9.58 -6.18
C SER A 72 -6.81 9.74 -5.28
N SER A 73 -6.66 10.38 -4.11
CA SER A 73 -7.76 10.63 -3.19
C SER A 73 -8.67 11.74 -3.71
N PHE A 74 -9.89 11.79 -3.18
CA PHE A 74 -10.93 12.73 -3.60
C PHE A 74 -10.95 14.05 -2.81
N ILE A 75 -9.96 14.27 -1.95
CA ILE A 75 -9.82 15.54 -1.23
C ILE A 75 -9.17 16.62 -2.16
N PRO A 76 -9.31 17.91 -1.84
CA PRO A 76 -8.73 19.00 -2.63
C PRO A 76 -7.21 18.86 -2.84
N PHE A 77 -6.70 19.44 -3.94
CA PHE A 77 -5.29 19.34 -4.32
C PHE A 77 -4.32 19.84 -3.24
N GLU A 78 -4.60 21.01 -2.67
CA GLU A 78 -3.74 21.59 -1.64
C GLU A 78 -3.69 20.74 -0.37
N GLU A 79 -4.82 20.14 0.03
CA GLU A 79 -4.87 19.22 1.17
C GLU A 79 -4.05 17.95 0.91
N ARG A 80 -4.10 17.41 -0.32
CA ARG A 80 -3.25 16.27 -0.73
C ARG A 80 -1.77 16.63 -0.58
N LEU A 81 -1.35 17.79 -1.07
CA LEU A 81 0.04 18.24 -0.97
C LEU A 81 0.47 18.44 0.49
N ALA A 82 -0.36 19.10 1.29
CA ALA A 82 -0.07 19.34 2.71
C ALA A 82 0.15 18.03 3.47
N ILE A 83 -0.69 17.01 3.25
CA ILE A 83 -0.54 15.70 3.90
C ILE A 83 0.69 14.95 3.37
N ILE A 84 0.94 14.96 2.05
CA ILE A 84 2.09 14.28 1.45
C ILE A 84 3.41 14.85 1.99
N GLU A 85 3.57 16.17 1.95
CA GLU A 85 4.82 16.84 2.32
C GLU A 85 4.99 17.00 3.83
N GLY A 86 3.90 17.26 4.57
CA GLY A 86 3.96 17.54 6.01
C GLY A 86 3.89 16.30 6.90
N VAL A 87 3.29 15.20 6.43
CA VAL A 87 3.05 14.01 7.26
C VAL A 87 3.70 12.77 6.66
N VAL A 88 3.37 12.41 5.42
CA VAL A 88 3.78 11.12 4.85
C VAL A 88 5.28 11.06 4.60
N LYS A 89 5.86 11.99 3.85
CA LYS A 89 7.29 11.95 3.55
C LYS A 89 8.16 12.05 4.80
N PRO A 90 7.91 12.96 5.77
CA PRO A 90 8.70 13.03 7.00
C PRO A 90 8.60 11.76 7.85
N ALA A 91 7.40 11.18 7.97
CA ALA A 91 7.21 9.95 8.75
C ALA A 91 7.99 8.77 8.15
N TYR A 92 7.92 8.57 6.83
CA TYR A 92 8.70 7.53 6.16
C TYR A 92 10.20 7.77 6.26
N LEU A 93 10.66 9.02 6.09
CA LEU A 93 12.06 9.37 6.24
C LEU A 93 12.58 8.99 7.63
N LYS A 94 11.82 9.31 8.68
CA LYS A 94 12.17 8.99 10.07
C LYS A 94 12.34 7.49 10.30
N ILE A 95 11.42 6.67 9.81
CA ILE A 95 11.44 5.20 10.05
C ILE A 95 12.33 4.42 9.07
N SER A 96 12.70 5.02 7.93
CA SER A 96 13.58 4.37 6.95
C SER A 96 15.08 4.60 7.19
N GLY A 97 15.42 5.52 8.11
CA GLY A 97 16.79 5.88 8.45
C GLY A 97 17.35 5.20 9.71
N GLU A 98 16.52 4.39 10.39
CA GLU A 98 16.91 3.49 11.47
C GLU A 98 17.18 2.08 10.91
#